data_AF-A0A0L8GFC2-F1
#
_entry.id   AF-A0A0L8GFC2-F1
#
_cell.length_a   1.000
_cell.length_b   1.000
_cell.length_c   1.000
_cell.angle_alpha   90.00
_cell.angle_beta   90.00
_cell.angle_gamma   90.00
#
_symmetry.space_group_name_H-M   'P 1'
#
loop_
_entity.id
_entity.type
_entity.pdbx_description
1 polymer ?
#
loop_
_entity_poly.entity_id
_entity_poly.type
_entity_poly.pdbx_seq_one_letter_code
_entity_poly.pdbx_strand_id
1 'polypeptide(L)'
;MNTNQCRQVIYHPQLNCTTTTLNESEYYITSDGRLYLNNTQRLLNQSEYTRDSQGIISICVKNNTTFMPKYSTAEHYITYVGLIISIPALAITIIAYLCIPDLRTLPGKLLISLLSALLVAELLFLISFQITPSTVLCISSAVVMHYSFLATFFWMNIISCDTWYTFSGLTQIRNIGKGTKRLVLYSLYAWVCPLVLVTVSLIFEYIPRRHELSPGYGNGTCWITNRKSLQWLFAIPVLIILCLNFIAFILTARGIYLTGKLSSKYLSKHNKDEFIACIKLFFIMGLTWISAFLYTFTSIEEFSLLFCILNSFVGLFICISFLSTKTVRRSILRNLHKITKFSTKEPIVSSTEQSMDISTKASD
;
A
#
# COMPACT_ATOMS: atom_id res chain seq x y z
N MET A 1 -0.42 -8.74 -36.07
CA MET A 1 -1.84 -8.82 -35.66
C MET A 1 -1.90 -9.39 -34.25
N ASN A 2 -2.73 -8.80 -33.39
CA ASN A 2 -2.84 -9.01 -31.94
C ASN A 2 -2.72 -10.47 -31.46
N THR A 3 -1.77 -10.76 -30.57
CA THR A 3 -1.64 -12.07 -29.87
C THR A 3 -1.70 -11.95 -28.35
N ASN A 4 -2.50 -11.02 -27.81
CA ASN A 4 -2.76 -10.91 -26.38
C ASN A 4 -4.26 -11.17 -26.06
N GLN A 5 -4.85 -12.16 -26.70
CA GLN A 5 -6.09 -12.78 -26.20
C GLN A 5 -5.70 -14.06 -25.45
N CYS A 6 -5.94 -14.09 -24.14
CA CYS A 6 -5.84 -15.32 -23.37
C CYS A 6 -6.86 -16.32 -23.93
N ARG A 7 -6.38 -17.43 -24.49
CA ARG A 7 -7.26 -18.53 -24.91
C ARG A 7 -7.74 -19.30 -23.69
N GLN A 8 -9.00 -19.71 -23.71
CA GLN A 8 -9.49 -20.68 -22.75
C GLN A 8 -8.77 -22.01 -22.97
N VAL A 9 -8.35 -22.63 -21.86
CA VAL A 9 -7.67 -23.92 -21.87
C VAL A 9 -8.59 -24.91 -21.17
N ILE A 10 -8.91 -26.03 -21.84
CA ILE A 10 -9.85 -27.03 -21.34
C ILE A 10 -9.13 -28.37 -21.25
N TYR A 11 -9.34 -29.11 -20.17
CA TYR A 11 -8.77 -30.44 -20.00
C TYR A 11 -9.47 -31.44 -20.94
N HIS A 12 -8.68 -32.11 -21.79
CA HIS A 12 -9.21 -33.05 -22.77
C HIS A 12 -8.92 -34.51 -22.33
N PRO A 13 -9.95 -35.33 -22.05
CA PRO A 13 -9.77 -36.69 -21.52
C PRO A 13 -8.98 -37.62 -22.45
N GLN A 14 -9.17 -37.51 -23.77
CA GLN A 14 -8.51 -38.41 -24.74
C GLN A 14 -7.01 -38.15 -24.92
N LEU A 15 -6.56 -36.91 -24.70
CA LEU A 15 -5.15 -36.53 -24.81
C LEU A 15 -4.46 -36.48 -23.43
N ASN A 16 -5.24 -36.69 -22.36
CA ASN A 16 -4.80 -36.59 -20.97
C ASN A 16 -3.97 -35.33 -20.66
N CYS A 17 -4.40 -34.19 -21.22
CA CYS A 17 -3.65 -32.93 -21.14
C CYS A 17 -4.60 -31.72 -21.20
N THR A 18 -4.13 -30.55 -20.74
CA THR A 18 -4.82 -29.28 -20.96
C THR A 18 -4.59 -28.84 -22.41
N THR A 19 -5.68 -28.60 -23.13
CA THR A 19 -5.65 -28.30 -24.56
C THR A 19 -6.06 -26.87 -24.86
N THR A 20 -5.49 -26.31 -25.93
CA THR A 20 -5.93 -25.05 -26.53
C THR A 20 -6.31 -25.27 -27.99
N THR A 21 -7.33 -24.54 -28.45
CA THR A 21 -7.79 -24.59 -29.84
C THR A 21 -6.92 -23.70 -30.73
N LEU A 22 -6.70 -24.13 -31.97
CA LEU A 22 -5.95 -23.39 -32.98
C LEU A 22 -6.89 -22.78 -34.00
N ASN A 23 -6.53 -21.58 -34.48
CA ASN A 23 -7.20 -20.97 -35.63
C ASN A 23 -6.64 -21.56 -36.94
N GLU A 24 -7.43 -21.55 -38.00
CA GLU A 24 -7.02 -22.08 -39.32
C GLU A 24 -5.76 -21.41 -39.90
N SER A 25 -5.50 -20.15 -39.53
CA SER A 25 -4.29 -19.42 -39.95
C SER A 25 -3.00 -19.85 -39.24
N GLU A 26 -3.11 -20.66 -38.18
CA GLU A 26 -1.99 -20.98 -37.28
C GLU A 26 -1.31 -22.30 -37.59
N TYR A 27 -1.97 -23.12 -38.40
CA TYR A 27 -1.47 -24.44 -38.75
C TYR A 27 -1.76 -24.78 -40.21
N TYR A 28 -0.99 -25.72 -40.74
CA TYR A 28 -1.36 -26.47 -41.94
C TYR A 28 -1.02 -27.94 -41.74
N ILE A 29 -1.77 -28.81 -42.39
CA ILE A 29 -1.57 -30.26 -42.30
C ILE A 29 -0.72 -30.68 -43.50
N THR A 30 0.38 -31.38 -43.24
CA THR A 30 1.23 -31.91 -44.30
C THR A 30 0.56 -33.12 -44.98
N SER A 31 1.05 -33.48 -46.18
CA SER A 31 0.59 -34.66 -46.93
C SER A 31 0.62 -35.96 -46.11
N ASP A 32 1.50 -36.04 -45.12
CA ASP A 32 1.69 -37.21 -44.27
C ASP A 32 0.78 -37.21 -43.02
N GLY A 33 -0.19 -36.28 -42.94
CA GLY A 33 -1.14 -36.18 -41.81
C GLY A 33 -0.57 -35.56 -40.53
N ARG A 34 0.64 -34.95 -40.60
CA ARG A 34 1.25 -34.24 -39.47
C ARG A 34 0.82 -32.78 -39.45
N LEU A 35 0.74 -32.20 -38.26
CA LEU A 35 0.30 -30.82 -38.08
C LEU A 35 1.51 -29.89 -37.93
N TYR A 36 1.67 -28.92 -38.82
CA TYR A 36 2.73 -27.91 -38.72
C TYR A 36 2.19 -26.61 -38.12
N LEU A 37 2.84 -26.09 -37.09
CA LEU A 37 2.48 -24.83 -36.43
C LEU A 37 3.34 -23.66 -36.96
N ASN A 38 2.70 -22.66 -37.56
CA ASN A 38 3.41 -21.52 -38.15
C ASN A 38 4.19 -20.69 -37.13
N ASN A 39 3.63 -20.47 -35.94
CA ASN A 39 4.21 -19.56 -34.95
C ASN A 39 5.45 -20.14 -34.25
N THR A 40 5.45 -21.45 -33.97
CA THR A 40 6.52 -22.14 -33.24
C THR A 40 7.42 -22.97 -34.14
N GLN A 41 7.11 -23.04 -35.44
CA GLN A 41 7.80 -23.87 -36.44
C GLN A 41 7.92 -25.35 -36.02
N ARG A 42 6.95 -25.83 -35.24
CA ARG A 42 6.94 -27.18 -34.67
C ARG A 42 6.03 -28.09 -35.48
N LEU A 43 6.52 -29.29 -35.78
CA LEU A 43 5.74 -30.36 -36.37
C LEU A 43 5.22 -31.29 -35.26
N LEU A 44 3.90 -31.50 -35.22
CA LEU A 44 3.22 -32.38 -34.26
C LEU A 44 2.77 -33.66 -34.96
N ASN A 45 2.97 -34.78 -34.27
CA ASN A 45 2.49 -36.09 -34.71
C ASN A 45 0.98 -36.23 -34.47
N GLN A 46 0.36 -37.19 -35.16
CA GLN A 46 -1.09 -37.43 -35.08
C GLN A 46 -1.58 -37.84 -33.68
N SER A 47 -0.67 -38.26 -32.79
CA SER A 47 -0.94 -38.53 -31.37
C SER A 47 -0.84 -37.30 -30.46
N GLU A 48 -0.37 -36.16 -30.96
CA GLU A 48 -0.15 -34.93 -30.17
C GLU A 48 -1.21 -33.85 -30.41
N TYR A 49 -2.17 -34.09 -31.29
CA TYR A 49 -3.31 -33.20 -31.55
C TYR A 49 -4.60 -34.01 -31.76
N THR A 50 -5.74 -33.41 -31.47
CA THR A 50 -7.06 -33.97 -31.77
C THR A 50 -7.83 -33.04 -32.69
N ARG A 51 -8.73 -33.61 -33.50
CA ARG A 51 -9.67 -32.88 -34.35
C ARG A 51 -11.09 -33.26 -33.93
N ASP A 52 -11.88 -32.26 -33.55
CA ASP A 52 -13.27 -32.49 -33.20
C ASP A 52 -14.13 -32.70 -34.46
N SER A 53 -15.35 -33.21 -34.27
CA SER A 53 -16.42 -33.39 -35.26
C SER A 53 -16.72 -32.14 -36.10
N GLN A 54 -16.41 -30.94 -35.59
CA GLN A 54 -16.56 -29.66 -36.27
C GLN A 54 -15.29 -29.21 -37.04
N GLY A 55 -14.25 -30.04 -37.10
CA GLY A 55 -13.00 -29.73 -37.80
C GLY A 55 -12.00 -28.87 -37.02
N ILE A 56 -12.32 -28.48 -35.78
CA ILE A 56 -11.45 -27.68 -34.91
C ILE A 56 -10.30 -28.53 -34.39
N ILE A 57 -9.07 -28.01 -34.48
CA ILE A 57 -7.86 -28.69 -34.00
C ILE A 57 -7.46 -28.17 -32.62
N SER A 58 -7.25 -29.12 -31.71
CA SER A 58 -6.80 -28.87 -30.34
C SER A 58 -5.46 -29.54 -30.09
N ILE A 59 -4.52 -28.80 -29.50
CA ILE A 59 -3.18 -29.30 -29.15
C ILE A 59 -2.97 -29.29 -27.65
N CYS A 60 -2.18 -30.24 -27.14
CA CYS A 60 -1.73 -30.18 -25.75
C CYS A 60 -0.85 -28.95 -25.55
N VAL A 61 -1.20 -28.13 -24.56
CA VAL A 61 -0.30 -27.11 -24.04
C VAL A 61 0.80 -27.88 -23.32
N LYS A 62 1.97 -28.02 -23.95
CA LYS A 62 3.16 -28.43 -23.20
C LYS A 62 3.32 -27.39 -22.12
N ASN A 63 3.27 -27.82 -20.86
CA ASN A 63 3.82 -27.08 -19.73
C ASN A 63 5.35 -26.98 -19.91
N ASN A 64 5.83 -26.38 -21.01
CA ASN A 64 7.01 -25.56 -20.91
C ASN A 64 6.53 -24.41 -20.07
N THR A 65 6.61 -24.62 -18.74
CA THR A 65 6.41 -23.65 -17.69
C THR A 65 6.14 -22.27 -18.28
N THR A 66 4.86 -21.93 -18.47
CA THR A 66 4.49 -20.58 -18.07
C THR A 66 5.09 -20.51 -16.68
N PHE A 67 6.18 -19.75 -16.52
CA PHE A 67 6.80 -19.44 -15.25
C PHE A 67 5.68 -18.78 -14.44
N MET A 68 4.76 -19.59 -13.91
CA MET A 68 3.94 -19.24 -12.79
C MET A 68 4.99 -19.06 -11.71
N PRO A 69 5.17 -17.83 -11.19
CA PRO A 69 6.17 -17.61 -10.17
C PRO A 69 5.96 -18.67 -9.08
N LYS A 70 7.04 -19.32 -8.63
CA LYS A 70 6.99 -20.47 -7.69
C LYS A 70 6.13 -20.21 -6.46
N TYR A 71 5.99 -18.94 -6.08
CA TYR A 71 5.23 -18.47 -4.93
C TYR A 71 3.88 -17.80 -5.28
N SER A 72 3.42 -17.80 -6.53
CA SER A 72 2.23 -17.04 -6.96
C SER A 72 0.99 -17.27 -6.07
N THR A 73 0.72 -18.53 -5.70
CA THR A 73 -0.38 -18.89 -4.80
C THR A 73 -0.11 -18.47 -3.37
N ALA A 74 1.11 -18.64 -2.88
CA ALA A 74 1.50 -18.25 -1.52
C ALA A 74 1.44 -16.72 -1.34
N GLU A 75 1.95 -15.96 -2.30
CA GLU A 75 1.90 -14.50 -2.32
C GLU A 75 0.47 -13.99 -2.27
N HIS A 76 -0.46 -14.65 -2.99
CA HIS A 76 -1.88 -14.31 -2.94
C HIS A 76 -2.47 -14.48 -1.53
N TYR A 77 -2.25 -15.62 -0.88
CA TYR A 77 -2.75 -15.86 0.48
C TYR A 77 -2.08 -14.96 1.53
N ILE A 78 -0.76 -14.76 1.43
CA ILE A 78 0.00 -13.86 2.31
C ILE A 78 -0.55 -12.44 2.20
N THR A 79 -0.78 -11.97 0.97
CA THR A 79 -1.36 -10.65 0.71
C THR A 79 -2.75 -10.54 1.32
N TYR A 80 -3.62 -11.49 1.05
CA TYR A 80 -4.99 -11.46 1.53
C TYR A 80 -5.07 -11.44 3.07
N VAL A 81 -4.37 -12.37 3.74
CA VAL A 81 -4.35 -12.46 5.20
C VAL A 81 -3.64 -11.25 5.82
N GLY A 82 -2.53 -10.82 5.23
CA GLY A 82 -1.76 -9.67 5.70
C GLY A 82 -2.58 -8.38 5.68
N LEU A 83 -3.30 -8.10 4.59
CA LEU A 83 -4.18 -6.93 4.49
C LEU A 83 -5.30 -6.92 5.52
N ILE A 84 -5.94 -8.07 5.78
CA ILE A 84 -6.99 -8.21 6.81
C ILE A 84 -6.46 -7.84 8.19
N ILE A 85 -5.18 -8.08 8.48
CA ILE A 85 -4.53 -7.72 9.75
C ILE A 85 -4.03 -6.27 9.72
N SER A 86 -3.46 -5.84 8.61
CA SER A 86 -2.81 -4.54 8.41
C SER A 86 -3.81 -3.38 8.48
N ILE A 87 -4.96 -3.52 7.81
CA ILE A 87 -6.00 -2.47 7.72
C ILE A 87 -6.53 -2.06 9.11
N PRO A 88 -6.98 -2.97 9.99
CA PRO A 88 -7.37 -2.62 11.36
C PRO A 88 -6.22 -2.00 12.15
N ALA A 89 -4.99 -2.49 12.00
CA ALA A 89 -3.82 -1.96 12.70
C ALA A 89 -3.50 -0.51 12.30
N LEU A 90 -3.64 -0.17 11.01
CA LEU A 90 -3.54 1.20 10.52
C LEU A 90 -4.65 2.08 11.07
N ALA A 91 -5.90 1.60 11.05
CA ALA A 91 -7.05 2.34 11.57
C ALA A 91 -6.86 2.67 13.06
N ILE A 92 -6.44 1.69 13.86
CA ILE A 92 -6.12 1.90 15.29
C ILE A 92 -5.01 2.95 15.45
N THR A 93 -3.98 2.91 14.61
CA THR A 93 -2.88 3.89 14.67
C THR A 93 -3.38 5.30 14.37
N ILE A 94 -4.19 5.47 13.32
CA ILE A 94 -4.79 6.76 12.95
C ILE A 94 -5.66 7.28 14.09
N ILE A 95 -6.55 6.44 14.63
CA ILE A 95 -7.43 6.81 15.75
C ILE A 95 -6.62 7.23 16.97
N ALA A 96 -5.56 6.51 17.33
CA ALA A 96 -4.70 6.87 18.45
C ALA A 96 -4.05 8.26 18.27
N TYR A 97 -3.55 8.56 17.06
CA TYR A 97 -2.96 9.86 16.75
C TYR A 97 -3.97 11.00 16.72
N LEU A 98 -5.22 10.74 16.33
CA LEU A 98 -6.31 11.71 16.35
C LEU A 98 -6.82 11.98 17.78
N CYS A 99 -6.92 10.94 18.61
CA CYS A 99 -7.48 11.03 19.96
C CYS A 99 -6.49 11.57 21.00
N ILE A 100 -5.18 11.40 20.80
CA ILE A 100 -4.16 11.86 21.75
C ILE A 100 -3.68 13.27 21.36
N PRO A 101 -4.02 14.33 22.11
CA PRO A 101 -3.69 15.70 21.73
C PRO A 101 -2.19 15.95 21.58
N ASP A 102 -1.38 15.31 22.42
CA ASP A 102 0.08 15.39 22.41
C ASP A 102 0.70 14.93 21.07
N LEU A 103 -0.01 14.09 20.31
CA LEU A 103 0.45 13.57 19.02
C LEU A 103 0.00 14.41 17.83
N ARG A 104 -0.96 15.34 18.00
CA ARG A 104 -1.50 16.18 16.90
C ARG A 104 -0.61 17.36 16.51
N THR A 105 0.70 17.21 16.70
CA THR A 105 1.72 18.14 16.23
C THR A 105 1.81 18.11 14.70
N LEU A 106 2.58 19.02 14.08
CA LEU A 106 2.78 19.01 12.63
C LEU A 106 3.26 17.63 12.13
N PRO A 107 4.34 17.01 12.67
CA PRO A 107 4.76 15.67 12.28
C PRO A 107 3.67 14.60 12.41
N GLY A 108 2.87 14.66 13.47
CA GLY A 108 1.75 13.73 13.64
C GLY A 108 0.65 13.90 12.61
N LYS A 109 0.33 15.14 12.19
CA LYS A 109 -0.63 15.40 11.11
C LYS A 109 -0.12 14.91 9.74
N LEU A 110 1.18 15.05 9.47
CA LEU A 110 1.82 14.49 8.27
C LEU A 110 1.72 12.96 8.29
N LEU A 111 2.03 12.34 9.44
CA LEU A 111 1.91 10.89 9.61
C LEU A 111 0.46 10.42 9.42
N ILE A 112 -0.53 11.07 10.03
CA ILE A 112 -1.95 10.72 9.83
C ILE A 112 -2.33 10.77 8.35
N SER A 113 -1.86 11.78 7.61
CA SER A 113 -2.18 11.92 6.18
C SER A 113 -1.54 10.79 5.36
N LEU A 114 -0.28 10.44 5.64
CA LEU A 114 0.40 9.27 5.07
C LEU A 114 -0.38 7.98 5.34
N LEU A 115 -0.71 7.73 6.60
CA LEU A 115 -1.41 6.51 7.02
C LEU A 115 -2.82 6.42 6.43
N SER A 116 -3.49 7.56 6.26
CA SER A 116 -4.82 7.61 5.64
C SER A 116 -4.75 7.24 4.16
N ALA A 117 -3.77 7.76 3.43
CA ALA A 117 -3.55 7.37 2.03
C ALA A 117 -3.23 5.88 1.91
N LEU A 118 -2.36 5.35 2.78
CA LEU A 118 -2.01 3.93 2.82
C LEU A 118 -3.22 3.05 3.16
N LEU A 119 -4.04 3.45 4.14
CA LEU A 119 -5.26 2.74 4.52
C LEU A 119 -6.24 2.63 3.35
N VAL A 120 -6.44 3.72 2.60
CA VAL A 120 -7.31 3.71 1.41
C VAL A 120 -6.73 2.76 0.34
N ALA A 121 -5.42 2.79 0.12
CA ALA A 121 -4.76 1.91 -0.83
C ALA A 121 -4.94 0.42 -0.45
N GLU A 122 -4.63 0.05 0.80
CA GLU A 122 -4.76 -1.32 1.29
C GLU A 122 -6.21 -1.81 1.32
N LEU A 123 -7.15 -0.95 1.73
CA LEU A 123 -8.57 -1.29 1.74
C LEU A 123 -9.10 -1.60 0.35
N LEU A 124 -8.82 -0.72 -0.62
CA LEU A 124 -9.22 -0.95 -2.01
C LEU A 124 -8.52 -2.18 -2.60
N PHE A 125 -7.27 -2.44 -2.20
CA PHE A 125 -6.53 -3.61 -2.65
C PHE A 125 -7.14 -4.90 -2.10
N LEU A 126 -7.61 -4.92 -0.84
CA LEU A 126 -8.35 -6.04 -0.28
C LEU A 126 -9.71 -6.25 -0.98
N ILE A 127 -10.47 -5.16 -1.21
CA ILE A 127 -11.75 -5.22 -1.93
C ILE A 127 -11.55 -5.73 -3.36
N SER A 128 -10.41 -5.43 -3.98
CA SER A 128 -10.08 -5.81 -5.35
C SER A 128 -10.15 -7.32 -5.61
N PHE A 129 -9.92 -8.16 -4.59
CA PHE A 129 -10.03 -9.63 -4.68
C PHE A 129 -11.46 -10.10 -4.98
N GLN A 130 -12.47 -9.29 -4.63
CA GLN A 130 -13.89 -9.63 -4.78
C GLN A 130 -14.54 -8.93 -5.98
N ILE A 131 -13.85 -8.01 -6.63
CA ILE A 131 -14.38 -7.25 -7.77
C ILE A 131 -14.08 -7.99 -9.07
N THR A 132 -15.10 -8.15 -9.93
CA THR A 132 -14.92 -8.68 -11.28
C THR A 132 -14.05 -7.74 -12.13
N PRO A 133 -13.00 -8.26 -12.81
CA PRO A 133 -12.16 -7.48 -13.71
C PRO A 133 -12.94 -6.76 -14.82
N SER A 134 -12.36 -5.70 -15.37
CA SER A 134 -12.90 -4.88 -16.47
C SER A 134 -14.22 -4.13 -16.17
N THR A 135 -14.74 -4.23 -14.95
CA THR A 135 -15.90 -3.45 -14.52
C THR A 135 -15.50 -2.00 -14.19
N VAL A 136 -16.47 -1.08 -14.27
CA VAL A 136 -16.24 0.34 -13.90
C VAL A 136 -15.74 0.47 -12.45
N LEU A 137 -16.24 -0.38 -11.54
CA LEU A 137 -15.78 -0.43 -10.15
C LEU A 137 -14.31 -0.84 -10.04
N CYS A 138 -13.89 -1.84 -10.82
CA CYS A 138 -12.51 -2.33 -10.87
C CYS A 138 -11.54 -1.28 -11.42
N ILE A 139 -11.93 -0.59 -12.49
CA ILE A 139 -11.14 0.48 -13.11
C ILE A 139 -11.01 1.65 -12.13
N SER A 140 -12.13 2.07 -11.53
CA SER A 140 -12.16 3.16 -10.57
C SER A 140 -11.31 2.86 -9.34
N SER A 141 -11.42 1.65 -8.78
CA SER A 141 -10.60 1.24 -7.63
C SER A 141 -9.11 1.19 -7.99
N ALA A 142 -8.75 0.70 -9.18
CA ALA A 142 -7.35 0.68 -9.65
C ALA A 142 -6.74 2.09 -9.74
N VAL A 143 -7.50 3.06 -10.27
CA VAL A 143 -7.07 4.46 -10.37
C VAL A 143 -6.89 5.08 -8.98
N VAL A 144 -7.83 4.86 -8.07
CA VAL A 144 -7.75 5.41 -6.70
C VAL A 144 -6.63 4.75 -5.90
N MET A 145 -6.41 3.43 -6.06
CA MET A 145 -5.27 2.74 -5.45
C MET A 145 -3.95 3.30 -5.96
N HIS A 146 -3.80 3.51 -7.27
CA HIS A 146 -2.60 4.08 -7.86
C HIS A 146 -2.29 5.46 -7.27
N TYR A 147 -3.30 6.34 -7.21
CA TYR A 147 -3.20 7.64 -6.54
C TYR A 147 -2.78 7.51 -5.07
N SER A 148 -3.41 6.62 -4.32
CA SER A 148 -3.23 6.50 -2.87
C SER A 148 -1.85 5.95 -2.50
N PHE A 149 -1.33 5.00 -3.26
CA PHE A 149 0.05 4.53 -3.10
C PHE A 149 1.05 5.65 -3.40
N LEU A 150 0.90 6.37 -4.52
CA LEU A 150 1.76 7.52 -4.82
C LEU A 150 1.71 8.58 -3.71
N ALA A 151 0.52 8.97 -3.26
CA ALA A 151 0.34 9.93 -2.17
C ALA A 151 1.06 9.50 -0.90
N THR A 152 1.08 8.20 -0.58
CA THR A 152 1.85 7.66 0.55
C THR A 152 3.34 7.96 0.43
N PHE A 153 3.96 7.78 -0.74
CA PHE A 153 5.38 8.12 -0.97
C PHE A 153 5.64 9.61 -0.90
N PHE A 154 4.77 10.44 -1.49
CA PHE A 154 4.93 11.88 -1.41
C PHE A 154 4.79 12.39 0.03
N TRP A 155 3.86 11.86 0.82
CA TRP A 155 3.78 12.17 2.25
C TRP A 155 5.04 11.72 3.01
N MET A 156 5.56 10.54 2.72
CA MET A 156 6.81 10.06 3.30
C MET A 156 7.97 11.01 2.97
N ASN A 157 8.02 11.52 1.74
CA ASN A 157 9.01 12.50 1.31
C ASN A 157 8.95 13.80 2.10
N ILE A 158 7.75 14.33 2.30
CA ILE A 158 7.57 15.51 3.14
C ILE A 158 8.08 15.25 4.56
N ILE A 159 7.77 14.10 5.16
CA ILE A 159 8.22 13.76 6.51
C ILE A 159 9.75 13.74 6.57
N SER A 160 10.42 13.09 5.61
CA SER A 160 11.88 13.05 5.53
C SER A 160 12.50 14.43 5.34
N CYS A 161 11.95 15.25 4.43
CA CYS A 161 12.43 16.61 4.21
C CYS A 161 12.18 17.52 5.41
N ASP A 162 10.99 17.49 6.01
CA ASP A 162 10.66 18.25 7.23
C ASP A 162 11.64 17.92 8.36
N THR A 163 11.86 16.63 8.58
CA THR A 163 12.82 16.13 9.59
C THR A 163 14.23 16.66 9.28
N TRP A 164 14.69 16.58 8.03
CA TRP A 164 15.99 17.15 7.64
C TRP A 164 16.07 18.67 7.90
N TYR A 165 15.06 19.44 7.48
CA TYR A 165 15.00 20.87 7.74
C TYR A 165 15.05 21.18 9.25
N THR A 166 14.36 20.39 10.08
CA THR A 166 14.36 20.53 11.54
C THR A 166 15.75 20.31 12.16
N PHE A 167 16.54 19.36 11.65
CA PHE A 167 17.84 18.98 12.23
C PHE A 167 19.07 19.58 11.53
N SER A 168 18.91 20.21 10.37
CA SER A 168 20.01 20.86 9.62
C SER A 168 20.52 22.17 10.25
N GLY A 169 19.92 22.64 11.34
CA GLY A 169 20.29 23.93 11.97
C GLY A 169 19.71 25.16 11.27
N LEU A 170 19.00 24.98 10.14
CA LEU A 170 18.22 26.04 9.46
C LEU A 170 17.02 26.53 10.30
N THR A 171 16.80 25.91 11.46
CA THR A 171 15.77 26.18 12.46
C THR A 171 15.85 27.57 13.09
N GLN A 172 16.94 28.32 12.89
CA GLN A 172 17.04 29.72 13.33
C GLN A 172 15.95 30.62 12.69
N ILE A 173 15.27 30.13 11.63
CA ILE A 173 14.14 30.78 10.94
C ILE A 173 12.78 30.11 11.28
N ARG A 174 12.71 29.25 12.31
CA ARG A 174 11.46 28.61 12.73
C ARG A 174 10.56 29.60 13.49
N ASN A 175 9.95 30.54 12.75
CA ASN A 175 8.94 31.44 13.29
C ASN A 175 7.78 30.62 13.83
N ILE A 176 7.68 30.59 15.16
CA ILE A 176 6.55 30.11 15.94
C ILE A 176 5.33 30.90 15.46
N GLY A 177 4.46 30.27 14.65
CA GLY A 177 3.29 30.92 14.05
C GLY A 177 2.94 30.50 12.61
N LYS A 178 3.86 29.83 11.87
CA LYS A 178 3.62 29.40 10.48
C LYS A 178 3.20 27.93 10.28
N GLY A 179 2.93 27.19 11.36
CA GLY A 179 2.64 25.73 11.30
C GLY A 179 1.49 25.35 10.35
N THR A 180 0.39 26.11 10.37
CA THR A 180 -0.76 25.88 9.49
C THR A 180 -0.43 26.16 8.02
N LYS A 181 0.27 27.26 7.72
CA LYS A 181 0.70 27.60 6.34
C LYS A 181 1.62 26.52 5.77
N ARG A 182 2.53 26.00 6.60
CA ARG A 182 3.44 24.92 6.23
C ARG A 182 2.70 23.61 5.95
N LEU A 183 1.75 23.25 6.81
CA LEU A 183 0.90 22.07 6.58
C LEU A 183 0.13 22.20 5.27
N VAL A 184 -0.45 23.37 4.96
CA VAL A 184 -1.17 23.59 3.69
C VAL A 184 -0.25 23.43 2.49
N LEU A 185 0.95 24.01 2.52
CA LEU A 185 1.94 23.86 1.44
C LEU A 185 2.35 22.39 1.24
N TYR A 186 2.55 21.68 2.35
CA TYR A 186 2.88 20.26 2.35
C TYR A 186 1.73 19.40 1.80
N SER A 187 0.50 19.64 2.25
CA SER A 187 -0.69 19.01 1.69
C SER A 187 -0.84 19.27 0.20
N LEU A 188 -0.58 20.50 -0.27
CA LEU A 188 -0.68 20.83 -1.69
C LEU A 188 0.32 19.98 -2.50
N TYR A 189 1.57 19.89 -2.08
CA TYR A 189 2.57 19.05 -2.75
C TYR A 189 2.19 17.55 -2.71
N ALA A 190 1.88 17.00 -1.52
CA ALA A 190 1.65 15.56 -1.39
C ALA A 190 0.35 15.05 -1.98
N TRP A 191 -0.67 15.90 -2.17
CA TRP A 191 -1.91 15.50 -2.83
C TRP A 191 -1.92 15.83 -4.32
N VAL A 192 -1.42 16.99 -4.72
CA VAL A 192 -1.50 17.42 -6.12
C VAL A 192 -0.49 16.70 -7.00
N CYS A 193 0.75 16.44 -6.52
CA CYS A 193 1.74 15.75 -7.35
C CYS A 193 1.33 14.32 -7.76
N PRO A 194 0.82 13.45 -6.86
CA PRO A 194 0.22 12.17 -7.26
C PRO A 194 -0.96 12.34 -8.22
N LEU A 195 -1.81 13.36 -7.99
CA LEU A 195 -2.97 13.61 -8.85
C LEU A 195 -2.53 13.93 -10.29
N VAL A 196 -1.48 14.73 -10.45
CA VAL A 196 -0.90 15.04 -11.77
C VAL A 196 -0.40 13.76 -12.45
N LEU A 197 0.35 12.90 -11.74
CA LEU A 197 0.86 11.63 -12.30
C LEU A 197 -0.27 10.69 -12.73
N VAL A 198 -1.32 10.56 -11.91
CA VAL A 198 -2.49 9.73 -12.25
C VAL A 198 -3.29 10.34 -13.40
N THR A 199 -3.42 11.66 -13.45
CA THR A 199 -4.08 12.36 -14.57
C THR A 199 -3.34 12.11 -15.89
N VAL A 200 -2.00 12.19 -15.89
CA VAL A 200 -1.17 11.82 -17.04
C VAL A 200 -1.39 10.36 -17.43
N SER A 201 -1.51 9.46 -16.45
CA SER A 201 -1.79 8.04 -16.69
C SER A 201 -3.16 7.82 -17.34
N LEU A 202 -4.19 8.56 -16.91
CA LEU A 202 -5.52 8.52 -17.52
C LEU A 202 -5.52 9.11 -18.93
N ILE A 203 -4.76 10.18 -19.18
CA ILE A 203 -4.59 10.74 -20.52
C ILE A 203 -4.01 9.67 -21.45
N PHE A 204 -2.95 8.96 -21.04
CA PHE A 204 -2.40 7.86 -21.85
C PHE A 204 -3.36 6.69 -22.06
N GLU A 205 -4.27 6.43 -21.13
CA GLU A 205 -5.31 5.40 -21.27
C GLU A 205 -6.36 5.76 -22.33
N TYR A 206 -6.80 7.02 -22.38
CA TYR A 206 -7.95 7.45 -23.19
C TYR A 206 -7.58 8.20 -24.49
N ILE A 207 -6.29 8.40 -24.79
CA ILE A 207 -5.88 8.98 -26.08
C ILE A 207 -6.32 8.05 -27.24
N PRO A 208 -6.85 8.59 -28.37
CA PRO A 208 -7.41 7.81 -29.50
C PRO A 208 -6.43 6.86 -30.23
N ARG A 209 -5.16 6.82 -29.82
CA ARG A 209 -4.18 5.83 -30.24
C ARG A 209 -3.60 5.26 -28.96
N ARG A 210 -3.84 3.97 -28.67
CA ARG A 210 -3.32 3.31 -27.46
C ARG A 210 -1.83 3.57 -27.35
N HIS A 211 -1.47 4.48 -26.45
CA HIS A 211 -0.08 4.84 -26.21
C HIS A 211 0.62 3.62 -25.61
N GLU A 212 1.92 3.43 -25.88
CA GLU A 212 2.66 2.30 -25.29
C GLU A 212 2.65 2.30 -23.75
N LEU A 213 2.41 3.49 -23.18
CA LEU A 213 2.30 3.76 -21.74
C LEU A 213 0.85 3.77 -21.22
N SER A 214 -0.13 3.27 -21.97
CA SER A 214 -1.49 3.07 -21.45
C SER A 214 -1.45 2.06 -20.28
N PRO A 215 -1.90 2.44 -19.07
CA PRO A 215 -1.87 1.57 -17.89
C PRO A 215 -2.64 0.25 -18.03
N GLY A 216 -3.71 0.24 -18.82
CA GLY A 216 -4.61 -0.91 -18.91
C GLY A 216 -5.29 -1.17 -17.56
N TYR A 217 -5.86 -0.12 -16.95
CA TYR A 217 -6.51 -0.22 -15.65
C TYR A 217 -7.64 -1.25 -15.71
N GLY A 218 -7.68 -2.18 -14.75
CA GLY A 218 -8.77 -3.15 -14.64
C GLY A 218 -8.74 -4.30 -15.64
N ASN A 219 -7.73 -4.38 -16.52
CA ASN A 219 -7.66 -5.42 -17.55
C ASN A 219 -7.18 -6.76 -16.98
N GLY A 220 -8.10 -7.64 -16.58
CA GLY A 220 -7.80 -8.96 -15.99
C GLY A 220 -7.57 -8.95 -14.48
N THR A 221 -7.04 -7.85 -13.92
CA THR A 221 -6.99 -7.58 -12.48
C THR A 221 -7.33 -6.12 -12.20
N CYS A 222 -7.80 -5.81 -10.99
CA CYS A 222 -8.10 -4.42 -10.59
C CYS A 222 -6.84 -3.65 -10.19
N TRP A 223 -5.90 -3.57 -11.12
CA TRP A 223 -4.64 -2.85 -10.98
C TRP A 223 -4.12 -2.39 -12.35
N ILE A 224 -2.92 -1.79 -12.38
CA ILE A 224 -2.17 -1.50 -13.61
C ILE A 224 -1.60 -2.82 -14.14
N THR A 225 -1.95 -3.17 -15.37
CA THR A 225 -1.56 -4.45 -15.98
C THR A 225 -0.45 -4.31 -17.00
N ASN A 226 -0.33 -3.13 -17.63
CA ASN A 226 0.76 -2.85 -18.54
C ASN A 226 2.08 -2.66 -17.76
N ARG A 227 3.01 -3.60 -17.92
CA ARG A 227 4.33 -3.59 -17.27
C ARG A 227 5.15 -2.33 -17.56
N LYS A 228 5.18 -1.85 -18.82
CA LYS A 228 5.90 -0.61 -19.16
C LYS A 228 5.28 0.57 -18.43
N SER A 229 3.95 0.69 -18.45
CA SER A 229 3.26 1.75 -17.73
C SER A 229 3.48 1.70 -16.23
N LEU A 230 3.43 0.51 -15.61
CA LEU A 230 3.70 0.32 -14.19
C LEU A 230 5.12 0.78 -13.83
N GLN A 231 6.11 0.47 -14.69
CA GLN A 231 7.48 0.91 -14.48
C GLN A 231 7.61 2.45 -14.57
N TRP A 232 7.11 3.05 -15.64
CA TRP A 232 7.33 4.47 -15.92
C TRP A 232 6.43 5.41 -15.12
N LEU A 233 5.18 5.05 -14.89
CA LEU A 233 4.18 5.93 -14.24
C LEU A 233 4.07 5.71 -12.74
N PHE A 234 4.63 4.61 -12.22
CA PHE A 234 4.59 4.28 -10.79
C PHE A 234 5.97 3.98 -10.22
N ALA A 235 6.66 2.95 -10.71
CA ALA A 235 7.91 2.48 -10.08
C ALA A 235 9.05 3.51 -10.14
N ILE A 236 9.24 4.19 -11.28
CA ILE A 236 10.28 5.22 -11.45
C ILE A 236 10.00 6.45 -10.56
N PRO A 237 8.79 7.04 -10.55
CA PRO A 237 8.45 8.09 -9.59
C PRO A 237 8.71 7.70 -8.14
N VAL A 238 8.30 6.48 -7.75
CA VAL A 238 8.55 5.94 -6.40
C VAL A 238 10.05 5.81 -6.12
N LEU A 239 10.84 5.31 -7.06
CA LEU A 239 12.30 5.19 -6.93
C LEU A 239 12.95 6.56 -6.71
N ILE A 240 12.58 7.56 -7.49
CA ILE A 240 13.10 8.94 -7.35
C ILE A 240 12.79 9.47 -5.95
N ILE A 241 11.54 9.29 -5.48
CA ILE A 241 11.14 9.71 -4.14
C ILE A 241 11.94 8.99 -3.05
N LEU A 242 12.15 7.68 -3.18
CA LEU A 242 12.95 6.91 -2.22
C LEU A 242 14.40 7.37 -2.19
N CYS A 243 15.00 7.70 -3.34
CA CYS A 243 16.34 8.30 -3.40
C CYS A 243 16.39 9.66 -2.68
N LEU A 244 15.40 10.53 -2.90
CA LEU A 244 15.30 11.81 -2.19
C LEU A 244 15.16 11.60 -0.66
N ASN A 245 14.37 10.61 -0.24
CA ASN A 245 14.19 10.27 1.17
C ASN A 245 15.50 9.78 1.79
N PHE A 246 16.27 8.96 1.06
CA PHE A 246 17.57 8.49 1.51
C PHE A 246 18.59 9.63 1.65
N ILE A 247 18.63 10.56 0.71
CA ILE A 247 19.47 11.77 0.80
C ILE A 247 19.07 12.60 2.02
N ALA A 248 17.77 12.89 2.20
CA ALA A 248 17.27 13.63 3.35
C ALA A 248 17.60 12.92 4.67
N PHE A 249 17.52 11.59 4.72
CA PHE A 249 17.90 10.78 5.86
C PHE A 249 19.39 10.94 6.23
N ILE A 250 20.29 10.80 5.26
CA ILE A 250 21.74 11.01 5.46
C ILE A 250 22.02 12.42 5.99
N LEU A 251 21.41 13.43 5.38
CA LEU A 251 21.60 14.82 5.77
C LEU A 251 21.07 15.09 7.18
N THR A 252 19.95 14.48 7.55
CA THR A 252 19.40 14.53 8.93
C THR A 252 20.39 13.91 9.92
N ALA A 253 20.87 12.69 9.63
CA ALA A 253 21.81 11.98 10.50
C ALA A 253 23.11 12.78 10.69
N ARG A 254 23.63 13.37 9.61
CA ARG A 254 24.80 14.26 9.65
C ARG A 254 24.52 15.51 10.48
N GLY A 255 23.37 16.16 10.29
CA GLY A 255 22.96 17.32 11.09
C GLY A 255 22.93 17.01 12.59
N ILE A 256 22.32 15.88 12.96
CA ILE A 256 22.28 15.40 14.34
C ILE A 256 23.67 15.12 14.90
N TYR A 257 24.54 14.45 14.14
CA TYR A 257 25.90 14.15 14.58
C TYR A 257 26.71 15.43 14.83
N LEU A 258 26.64 16.40 13.91
CA LEU A 258 27.35 17.68 14.03
C LEU A 258 26.82 18.52 15.20
N THR A 259 25.50 18.64 15.35
CA THR A 259 24.91 19.40 16.44
C THR A 259 25.05 18.71 17.80
N GLY A 260 25.02 17.38 17.84
CA GLY A 260 25.28 16.59 19.05
C GLY A 260 26.71 16.77 19.58
N LYS A 261 27.69 16.97 18.69
CA LYS A 261 29.08 17.29 19.06
C LYS A 261 29.24 18.73 19.60
N LEU A 262 28.39 19.67 19.17
CA LEU A 262 28.47 21.08 19.51
C LEU A 262 27.60 21.50 20.72
N SER A 263 26.50 20.79 21.02
CA SER A 263 25.70 21.03 22.24
C SER A 263 24.74 19.89 22.58
N SER A 264 24.98 19.20 23.70
CA SER A 264 24.07 18.20 24.30
C SER A 264 22.65 18.75 24.57
N LYS A 265 22.52 20.07 24.82
CA LYS A 265 21.23 20.75 25.07
C LYS A 265 20.32 20.83 23.83
N TYR A 266 20.87 20.83 22.61
CA TYR A 266 20.08 21.02 21.39
C TYR A 266 19.25 19.77 21.04
N LEU A 267 19.84 18.58 21.25
CA LEU A 267 19.18 17.28 21.06
C LEU A 267 18.04 17.05 22.08
N SER A 268 18.08 17.74 23.23
CA SER A 268 17.08 17.61 24.31
C SER A 268 15.82 18.43 24.05
N LYS A 269 15.92 19.55 23.31
CA LYS A 269 14.82 20.50 23.11
C LYS A 269 14.08 20.34 21.76
N HIS A 270 14.70 19.69 20.77
CA HIS A 270 14.10 19.43 19.46
C HIS A 270 13.83 17.94 19.23
N ASN A 271 12.54 17.59 19.36
CA ASN A 271 11.82 16.35 19.04
C ASN A 271 12.64 15.13 18.59
N LYS A 272 13.34 14.45 19.51
CA LYS A 272 13.88 13.09 19.29
C LYS A 272 12.84 12.13 18.70
N ASP A 273 11.58 12.30 19.10
CA ASP A 273 10.46 11.50 18.64
C ASP A 273 10.18 11.67 17.13
N GLU A 274 10.41 12.86 16.56
CA GLU A 274 10.26 13.16 15.13
C GLU A 274 11.34 12.46 14.29
N PHE A 275 12.58 12.48 14.76
CA PHE A 275 13.67 11.74 14.13
C PHE A 275 13.46 10.23 14.19
N ILE A 276 13.05 9.71 15.35
CA ILE A 276 12.74 8.28 15.53
C ILE A 276 11.57 7.85 14.63
N ALA A 277 10.56 8.70 14.47
CA ALA A 277 9.46 8.46 13.54
C ALA A 277 9.95 8.35 12.09
N CYS A 278 10.78 9.30 11.65
CA CYS A 278 11.38 9.28 10.31
C CYS A 278 12.23 8.03 10.07
N ILE A 279 13.06 7.63 11.05
CA ILE A 279 13.84 6.39 11.02
C ILE A 279 12.93 5.17 10.81
N LYS A 280 11.88 5.03 11.64
CA LYS A 280 10.98 3.88 11.59
C LYS A 280 10.32 3.76 10.22
N LEU A 281 9.80 4.86 9.68
CA LEU A 281 9.20 4.86 8.34
C LEU A 281 10.22 4.56 7.25
N PHE A 282 11.43 5.13 7.35
CA PHE A 282 12.49 4.89 6.38
C PHE A 282 12.86 3.41 6.30
N PHE A 283 13.03 2.73 7.44
CA PHE A 283 13.35 1.30 7.44
C PHE A 283 12.16 0.45 6.98
N ILE A 284 10.95 0.72 7.48
CA ILE A 284 9.75 -0.05 7.10
C ILE A 284 9.50 0.06 5.60
N MET A 285 9.38 1.27 5.07
CA MET A 285 9.10 1.47 3.65
C MET A 285 10.33 1.18 2.78
N GLY A 286 11.53 1.53 3.23
CA GLY A 286 12.77 1.29 2.48
C GLY A 286 13.03 -0.20 2.26
N LEU A 287 12.95 -1.03 3.30
CA LEU A 287 13.18 -2.48 3.18
C LEU A 287 12.15 -3.15 2.28
N THR A 288 10.88 -2.77 2.39
CA THR A 288 9.81 -3.25 1.51
C THR A 288 10.15 -2.97 0.05
N TRP A 289 10.41 -1.72 -0.31
CA TRP A 289 10.59 -1.34 -1.72
C TRP A 289 11.94 -1.74 -2.30
N ILE A 290 13.01 -1.78 -1.49
CA ILE A 290 14.29 -2.37 -1.91
C ILE A 290 14.09 -3.82 -2.36
N SER A 291 13.27 -4.60 -1.64
CA SER A 291 12.97 -5.98 -2.02
C SER A 291 12.26 -6.05 -3.39
N ALA A 292 11.30 -5.16 -3.67
CA ALA A 292 10.63 -5.08 -4.97
C ALA A 292 11.60 -4.72 -6.12
N PHE A 293 12.51 -3.77 -5.90
CA PHE A 293 13.50 -3.41 -6.90
C PHE A 293 14.52 -4.52 -7.12
N LEU A 294 14.99 -5.17 -6.04
CA LEU A 294 15.88 -6.33 -6.14
C LEU A 294 15.25 -7.45 -6.95
N TYR A 295 13.97 -7.77 -6.72
CA TYR A 295 13.24 -8.71 -7.58
C TYR A 295 13.23 -8.25 -9.04
N THR A 296 12.95 -6.97 -9.30
CA THR A 296 12.90 -6.42 -10.66
C THR A 296 14.25 -6.53 -11.40
N PHE A 297 15.38 -6.35 -10.70
CA PHE A 297 16.71 -6.41 -11.31
C PHE A 297 17.30 -7.82 -11.37
N THR A 298 17.05 -8.65 -10.35
CA THR A 298 17.68 -9.98 -10.23
C THR A 298 16.78 -11.11 -10.72
N SER A 299 15.47 -10.88 -10.80
CA SER A 299 14.44 -11.91 -11.08
C SER A 299 14.44 -13.09 -10.09
N ILE A 300 15.02 -12.90 -8.90
CA ILE A 300 15.05 -13.89 -7.82
C ILE A 300 13.73 -13.84 -7.06
N GLU A 301 12.97 -14.94 -7.08
CA GLU A 301 11.60 -15.02 -6.58
C GLU A 301 11.50 -14.82 -5.05
N GLU A 302 12.55 -15.14 -4.30
CA GLU A 302 12.64 -14.93 -2.87
C GLU A 302 12.50 -13.45 -2.49
N PHE A 303 12.99 -12.52 -3.33
CA PHE A 303 12.79 -11.09 -3.10
C PHE A 303 11.35 -10.65 -3.37
N SER A 304 10.64 -11.31 -4.30
CA SER A 304 9.21 -11.10 -4.52
C SER A 304 8.40 -11.53 -3.29
N LEU A 305 8.70 -12.73 -2.76
CA LEU A 305 8.06 -13.24 -1.56
C LEU A 305 8.33 -12.33 -0.34
N LEU A 306 9.58 -11.87 -0.17
CA LEU A 306 9.94 -10.94 0.90
C LEU A 306 9.20 -9.61 0.76
N PHE A 307 9.15 -9.04 -0.44
CA PHE A 307 8.35 -7.83 -0.71
C PHE A 307 6.88 -8.07 -0.36
N CYS A 308 6.31 -9.19 -0.80
CA CYS A 308 4.93 -9.55 -0.52
C CYS A 308 4.66 -9.59 0.98
N ILE A 309 5.47 -10.29 1.77
CA ILE A 309 5.34 -10.33 3.23
C ILE A 309 5.44 -8.92 3.83
N LEU A 310 6.51 -8.18 3.49
CA LEU A 310 6.74 -6.86 4.08
C LEU A 310 5.64 -5.85 3.73
N ASN A 311 5.17 -5.87 2.48
CA ASN A 311 4.12 -4.99 2.00
C ASN A 311 2.75 -5.35 2.58
N SER A 312 2.45 -6.63 2.75
CA SER A 312 1.16 -7.09 3.28
C SER A 312 0.99 -6.80 4.77
N PHE A 313 2.09 -6.73 5.53
CA PHE A 313 2.11 -6.45 6.96
C PHE A 313 2.61 -5.03 7.30
N VAL A 314 2.76 -4.16 6.30
CA VAL A 314 3.36 -2.82 6.49
C VAL A 314 2.60 -2.00 7.53
N GLY A 315 1.26 -2.04 7.53
CA GLY A 315 0.43 -1.36 8.50
C GLY A 315 0.51 -1.93 9.91
N LEU A 316 0.69 -3.25 10.04
CA LEU A 316 0.97 -3.88 11.34
C LEU A 316 2.33 -3.43 11.89
N PHE A 317 3.37 -3.39 11.06
CA PHE A 317 4.70 -2.92 11.47
C PHE A 317 4.70 -1.45 11.88
N ILE A 318 3.95 -0.61 11.17
CA ILE A 318 3.72 0.79 11.55
C ILE A 318 3.03 0.86 12.91
N CYS A 319 1.93 0.12 13.10
CA CYS A 319 1.17 0.11 14.35
C CYS A 319 2.06 -0.25 15.54
N ILE A 320 2.77 -1.38 15.47
CA ILE A 320 3.70 -1.82 16.53
C ILE A 320 4.77 -0.75 16.77
N SER A 321 5.33 -0.17 15.72
CA SER A 321 6.42 0.80 15.82
C SER A 321 5.98 2.11 16.47
N PHE A 322 4.79 2.61 16.17
CA PHE A 322 4.32 3.92 16.63
C PHE A 322 3.55 3.85 17.95
N LEU A 323 2.78 2.78 18.20
CA LEU A 323 1.98 2.63 19.43
C LEU A 323 2.81 2.12 20.61
N SER A 324 3.87 1.36 20.37
CA SER A 324 4.77 0.88 21.44
C SER A 324 5.66 1.98 22.03
N THR A 325 5.54 3.24 21.58
CA THR A 325 6.32 4.35 22.11
C THR A 325 5.94 4.69 23.55
N LYS A 326 6.92 5.07 24.38
CA LYS A 326 6.70 5.43 25.79
C LYS A 326 5.69 6.58 25.95
N THR A 327 5.59 7.47 24.97
CA THR A 327 4.66 8.61 24.96
C THR A 327 3.22 8.13 24.78
N VAL A 328 2.97 7.30 23.76
CA VAL A 328 1.64 6.70 23.52
C VAL A 328 1.23 5.81 24.68
N ARG A 329 2.09 4.89 25.13
CA ARG A 329 1.81 4.00 26.25
C ARG A 329 1.46 4.77 27.54
N ARG A 330 2.20 5.84 27.87
CA ARG A 330 1.90 6.67 29.05
C ARG A 330 0.59 7.45 28.90
N SER A 331 0.26 7.94 27.71
CA SER A 331 -1.01 8.64 27.48
C SER A 331 -2.22 7.70 27.49
N ILE A 332 -2.09 6.49 26.93
CA ILE A 332 -3.11 5.43 27.03
C ILE A 332 -3.31 5.03 28.49
N LEU A 333 -2.23 4.73 29.23
CA LEU A 333 -2.32 4.37 30.66
C LEU A 333 -2.93 5.50 31.51
N ARG A 334 -2.59 6.77 31.24
CA ARG A 334 -3.20 7.92 31.94
C ARG A 334 -4.70 8.04 31.65
N ASN A 335 -5.11 7.81 30.40
CA ASN A 335 -6.53 7.86 30.02
C ASN A 335 -7.31 6.67 30.58
N LEU A 336 -6.75 5.46 30.55
CA LEU A 336 -7.33 4.28 31.19
C LEU A 336 -7.47 4.47 32.70
N HIS A 337 -6.46 5.06 33.37
CA HIS A 337 -6.52 5.38 34.80
C HIS A 337 -7.58 6.45 35.11
N LYS A 338 -7.79 7.42 34.21
CA LYS A 338 -8.89 8.39 34.35
C LYS A 338 -10.26 7.72 34.22
N ILE A 339 -10.41 6.78 33.27
CA ILE A 339 -11.66 6.02 33.07
C ILE A 339 -11.94 5.11 34.27
N THR A 340 -10.95 4.37 34.77
CA THR A 340 -11.13 3.55 35.98
C THR A 340 -11.42 4.40 37.21
N LYS A 341 -10.74 5.53 37.39
CA LYS A 341 -11.02 6.47 38.50
C LYS A 341 -12.40 7.14 38.41
N PHE A 342 -12.94 7.31 37.20
CA PHE A 342 -14.31 7.79 36.99
C PHE A 342 -15.32 6.69 37.33
N SER A 343 -15.03 5.43 36.97
CA SER A 343 -15.84 4.27 37.32
C SER A 343 -15.85 3.93 38.82
N THR A 344 -14.84 4.33 39.60
CA THR A 344 -14.82 4.14 41.08
C THR A 344 -15.48 5.30 41.84
N LYS A 345 -15.98 6.34 41.16
CA LYS A 345 -16.53 7.56 41.77
C LYS A 345 -18.06 7.65 41.78
N GLU A 346 -18.78 6.57 41.53
CA GLU A 346 -20.21 6.47 41.89
C GLU A 346 -20.37 5.92 43.32
N PRO A 347 -20.71 6.76 44.32
CA PRO A 347 -21.40 6.32 45.51
C PRO A 347 -22.89 6.61 45.39
N ILE A 348 -23.72 5.56 45.47
CA ILE A 348 -25.14 5.71 45.84
C ILE A 348 -25.15 6.00 47.35
N VAL A 349 -25.25 7.28 47.72
CA VAL A 349 -25.82 7.71 49.01
C VAL A 349 -26.65 8.96 48.74
N SER A 350 -27.96 8.78 48.59
CA SER A 350 -28.94 9.84 48.81
C SER A 350 -29.97 9.34 49.81
N SER A 351 -29.74 9.67 51.07
CA SER A 351 -30.71 9.61 52.15
C SER A 351 -31.85 10.59 51.88
N THR A 352 -33.09 10.11 51.80
CA THR A 352 -34.28 10.94 51.98
C THR A 352 -35.41 10.09 52.56
N GLU A 353 -35.56 10.10 53.88
CA GLU A 353 -36.87 9.89 54.52
C GLU A 353 -37.03 10.99 55.57
N GLN A 354 -38.09 11.76 55.40
CA GLN A 354 -38.44 12.95 56.15
C GLN A 354 -39.91 12.78 56.59
N SER A 355 -40.15 12.62 57.89
CA SER A 355 -41.44 12.83 58.58
C SER A 355 -41.22 12.55 60.06
N MET A 356 -41.74 13.24 61.06
CA MET A 356 -42.67 14.38 61.18
C MET A 356 -42.80 14.54 62.70
N ASP A 357 -42.40 15.66 63.31
CA ASP A 357 -42.74 15.96 64.71
C ASP A 357 -43.64 17.18 64.75
N ILE A 358 -44.87 16.91 65.20
CA ILE A 358 -45.99 17.84 65.33
C ILE A 358 -45.81 18.62 66.63
N SER A 359 -45.74 19.94 66.53
CA SER A 359 -45.95 20.84 67.65
C SER A 359 -47.44 21.23 67.70
N THR A 360 -48.15 20.75 68.72
CA THR A 360 -49.43 21.32 69.14
C THR A 360 -49.24 21.95 70.51
N LYS A 361 -49.35 23.28 70.54
CA LYS A 361 -49.47 24.09 71.75
C LYS A 361 -50.92 24.56 71.81
N ALA A 362 -51.69 24.09 72.79
CA ALA A 362 -52.97 24.67 73.16
C ALA A 362 -53.00 24.76 74.69
N SER A 363 -53.14 25.99 75.16
CA SER A 363 -53.55 26.40 76.50
C SER A 363 -55.07 26.32 76.63
N ASP A 364 -55.51 26.11 77.87
CA ASP A 364 -56.87 26.02 78.45
C ASP A 364 -57.50 24.62 78.56
#